data_AF-A0A5C8PRQ5-F1
#
_entry.id   AF-A0A5C8PRQ5-F1
#
_cell.length_a   1.000
_cell.length_b   1.000
_cell.length_c   1.000
_cell.angle_alpha   90.00
_cell.angle_beta   90.00
_cell.angle_gamma   90.00
#
_symmetry.space_group_name_H-M   'P 1'
#
loop_
_entity.id
_entity.type
_entity.pdbx_description
1 polymer ?
#
loop_
_entity_poly.entity_id
_entity_poly.type
_entity_poly.pdbx_seq_one_letter_code
_entity_poly.pdbx_strand_id
1 'polypeptide(L)'
;MLRVRRFILRIFTGLAGSLLLLFAALQTGEGQRALFSLVASVASGDDRTVRFDGPSGFFPTDLRFTRIEIGDGTGLWLTAEDAHIRWSFLALLDGHLVIHNVHAARALLERTPHAPPRPASAEGASPPPDRCCP
;
A
#
# COMPACT_ATOMS: atom_id res chain seq x y z
N MET A 1 -37.54 -18.09 13.17
CA MET A 1 -36.71 -17.73 11.99
C MET A 1 -36.87 -16.26 11.53
N LEU A 2 -38.09 -15.72 11.34
CA LEU A 2 -38.30 -14.34 10.85
C LEU A 2 -37.71 -13.22 11.73
N ARG A 3 -37.64 -13.40 13.05
CA ARG A 3 -37.05 -12.43 13.99
C ARG A 3 -35.53 -12.34 13.88
N VAL A 4 -34.85 -13.49 13.77
CA VAL A 4 -33.39 -13.57 13.55
C VAL A 4 -33.01 -12.98 12.20
N ARG A 5 -33.76 -13.28 11.13
CA ARG A 5 -33.54 -12.69 9.80
C ARG A 5 -33.60 -11.15 9.82
N ARG A 6 -34.61 -10.59 10.49
CA ARG A 6 -34.76 -9.13 10.65
C ARG A 6 -33.65 -8.52 11.48
N PHE A 7 -33.13 -9.25 12.47
CA PHE A 7 -32.01 -8.80 13.29
C PHE A 7 -30.69 -8.77 12.49
N ILE A 8 -30.41 -9.84 11.74
CA ILE A 8 -29.24 -9.91 10.84
C ILE A 8 -29.31 -8.81 9.78
N LEU A 9 -30.47 -8.59 9.16
CA LEU A 9 -30.67 -7.51 8.18
C LEU A 9 -30.37 -6.14 8.79
N ARG A 10 -30.87 -5.83 9.99
CA ARG A 10 -30.61 -4.54 10.65
C ARG A 10 -29.14 -4.35 10.99
N ILE A 11 -28.46 -5.39 11.48
CA ILE A 11 -27.02 -5.35 11.75
C ILE A 11 -26.26 -5.11 10.44
N PHE A 12 -26.57 -5.85 9.38
CA PHE A 12 -25.94 -5.67 8.07
C PHE A 12 -26.16 -4.27 7.51
N THR A 13 -27.38 -3.73 7.59
CA THR A 13 -27.68 -2.37 7.15
C THR A 13 -26.95 -1.33 7.99
N GLY A 14 -26.88 -1.50 9.31
CA GLY A 14 -26.14 -0.62 10.20
C GLY A 14 -24.63 -0.66 9.92
N LEU A 15 -24.05 -1.85 9.76
CA LEU A 15 -22.65 -2.06 9.43
C LEU A 15 -22.31 -1.46 8.06
N ALA A 16 -23.14 -1.72 7.05
CA ALA A 16 -22.97 -1.16 5.71
C ALA A 16 -23.06 0.38 5.72
N GLY A 17 -24.02 0.95 6.45
CA GLY A 17 -24.15 2.39 6.63
C GLY A 17 -22.93 2.99 7.34
N SER A 18 -22.44 2.34 8.40
CA SER A 18 -21.23 2.77 9.11
C SER A 18 -19.98 2.71 8.22
N LEU A 19 -19.83 1.64 7.43
CA LEU A 19 -18.71 1.49 6.51
C LEU A 19 -18.77 2.53 5.38
N LEU A 20 -19.95 2.84 4.87
CA LEU A 20 -20.15 3.92 3.90
C LEU A 20 -19.80 5.29 4.46
N LEU A 21 -20.21 5.59 5.69
CA LEU A 21 -19.84 6.83 6.37
C LEU A 21 -18.34 6.94 6.62
N LEU A 22 -17.71 5.85 7.05
CA LEU A 22 -16.27 5.78 7.22
C LEU A 22 -15.54 5.99 5.89
N PHE A 23 -15.98 5.30 4.83
CA PHE A 23 -15.43 5.47 3.49
C PHE A 23 -15.57 6.91 2.98
N ALA A 24 -16.72 7.54 3.19
CA ALA A 24 -16.92 8.95 2.85
C ALA A 24 -15.97 9.87 3.63
N ALA A 25 -15.71 9.59 4.92
CA ALA A 25 -14.74 10.33 5.71
C ALA A 25 -13.31 10.12 5.18
N LEU A 26 -12.91 8.90 4.81
CA LEU A 26 -11.62 8.60 4.18
C LEU A 26 -11.46 9.26 2.80
N GLN A 27 -12.54 9.64 2.15
CA GLN A 27 -12.46 10.34 0.87
C GLN A 27 -12.12 11.83 1.04
N THR A 28 -12.15 12.36 2.26
CA THR A 28 -11.75 13.74 2.59
C THR A 28 -10.25 13.85 2.85
N GLY A 29 -9.66 15.02 2.59
CA GLY A 29 -8.22 15.24 2.83
C GLY A 29 -7.79 14.99 4.28
N GLU A 30 -8.59 15.40 5.27
CA GLU A 30 -8.29 15.14 6.69
C GLU A 30 -8.37 13.65 7.03
N GLY A 31 -9.38 12.94 6.51
CA GLY A 31 -9.50 11.49 6.69
C GLY A 31 -8.32 10.74 6.08
N GLN A 32 -7.87 11.15 4.90
CA GLN A 32 -6.67 10.58 4.27
C GLN A 32 -5.41 10.86 5.09
N ARG A 33 -5.22 12.09 5.60
CA ARG A 33 -4.06 12.41 6.46
C ARG A 33 -4.01 11.54 7.71
N ALA A 34 -5.14 11.37 8.39
CA ALA A 34 -5.23 10.52 9.57
C ALA A 34 -4.96 9.03 9.24
N LEU A 35 -5.44 8.56 8.08
CA LEU A 35 -5.16 7.21 7.62
C LEU A 35 -3.68 7.01 7.30
N PHE A 36 -3.09 7.90 6.51
CA PHE A 36 -1.71 7.75 6.06
C PHE A 36 -0.69 7.99 7.18
N SER A 37 -1.04 8.75 8.22
CA SER A 37 -0.21 8.83 9.43
C SER A 37 -0.18 7.50 10.20
N LEU A 38 -1.32 6.80 10.28
CA LEU A 38 -1.38 5.45 10.85
C LEU A 38 -0.60 4.46 9.98
N VAL A 39 -0.78 4.50 8.66
CA VAL A 39 0.00 3.67 7.73
C VAL A 39 1.50 3.95 7.87
N ALA A 40 1.91 5.21 7.97
CA ALA A 40 3.29 5.60 8.23
C ALA A 40 3.81 5.03 9.55
N SER A 41 3.02 5.06 10.62
CA SER A 41 3.43 4.46 11.90
C SER A 41 3.58 2.94 11.86
N VAL A 42 2.78 2.25 11.06
CA VAL A 42 2.85 0.78 10.90
C VAL A 42 3.97 0.39 9.93
N ALA A 43 4.17 1.17 8.87
CA ALA A 43 5.23 0.95 7.88
C ALA A 43 6.60 1.37 8.38
N SER A 44 6.65 2.22 9.41
CA SER A 44 7.86 2.54 10.15
C SER A 44 8.11 1.47 11.21
N GLY A 45 9.37 1.05 11.34
CA GLY A 45 9.84 0.13 12.37
C GLY A 45 11.21 0.57 12.86
N ASP A 46 11.88 -0.26 13.65
CA ASP A 46 13.15 0.10 14.31
C ASP A 46 14.24 0.57 13.33
N ASP A 47 14.24 0.05 12.10
CA ASP A 47 15.25 0.35 11.06
C ASP A 47 14.64 0.91 9.76
N ARG A 48 13.40 1.41 9.81
CA ARG A 48 12.73 1.98 8.63
C ARG A 48 11.79 3.10 9.03
N THR A 49 11.88 4.22 8.34
CA THR A 49 10.95 5.35 8.52
C THR A 49 10.26 5.62 7.20
N VAL A 50 8.94 5.81 7.24
CA VAL A 50 8.16 6.21 6.05
C VAL A 50 7.28 7.40 6.43
N ARG A 51 7.33 8.45 5.62
CA ARG A 51 6.49 9.65 5.78
C ARG A 51 5.75 9.95 4.49
N PHE A 52 4.49 10.34 4.63
CA PHE A 52 3.62 10.74 3.53
C PHE A 52 3.12 12.16 3.80
N ASP A 53 3.24 13.04 2.81
CA ASP A 53 2.76 14.42 2.88
C ASP A 53 1.74 14.70 1.76
N GLY A 54 0.74 15.51 2.09
CA GLY A 54 -0.31 15.92 1.16
C GLY A 54 -1.05 14.78 0.47
N PRO A 55 -1.59 13.77 1.19
CA PRO A 55 -2.36 12.71 0.56
C PRO A 55 -3.62 13.28 -0.11
N SER A 56 -3.86 12.84 -1.34
CA SER A 56 -4.99 13.24 -2.16
C SER A 56 -5.36 12.13 -3.16
N GLY A 57 -6.42 12.35 -3.94
CA GLY A 57 -6.92 11.38 -4.93
C GLY A 57 -8.09 10.55 -4.43
N PHE A 58 -8.32 9.41 -5.10
CA PHE A 58 -9.41 8.50 -4.80
C PHE A 58 -8.89 7.28 -4.04
N PHE A 59 -9.15 7.24 -2.73
CA PHE A 59 -8.77 6.10 -1.91
C PHE A 59 -9.73 4.92 -2.16
N PRO A 60 -9.25 3.65 -2.22
CA PRO A 60 -7.85 3.24 -2.12
C PRO A 60 -7.10 3.13 -3.45
N THR A 61 -7.74 3.28 -4.61
CA THR A 61 -7.17 2.82 -5.90
C THR A 61 -6.30 3.82 -6.65
N ASP A 62 -6.48 5.13 -6.43
CA ASP A 62 -5.73 6.23 -7.05
C ASP A 62 -5.20 7.14 -5.94
N LEU A 63 -3.94 6.94 -5.56
CA LEU A 63 -3.32 7.62 -4.44
C LEU A 63 -2.31 8.64 -4.95
N ARG A 64 -2.41 9.88 -4.48
CA ARG A 64 -1.49 10.96 -4.81
C ARG A 64 -0.90 11.56 -3.54
N PHE A 65 0.38 11.89 -3.59
CA PHE A 65 1.10 12.49 -2.47
C PHE A 65 1.99 13.60 -3.00
N THR A 66 2.00 14.73 -2.30
CA THR A 66 2.92 15.82 -2.60
C THR A 66 4.36 15.38 -2.38
N ARG A 67 4.61 14.64 -1.31
CA ARG A 67 5.94 14.12 -0.98
C ARG A 67 5.87 12.80 -0.24
N ILE A 68 6.76 11.87 -0.59
CA ILE A 68 6.99 10.62 0.12
C ILE A 68 8.46 10.56 0.51
N GLU A 69 8.72 10.31 1.78
CA GLU A 69 10.06 10.24 2.35
C GLU A 69 10.28 8.86 2.96
N ILE A 70 11.35 8.18 2.58
CA ILE A 70 11.71 6.86 3.06
C ILE A 70 13.14 6.89 3.63
N GLY A 71 13.27 6.43 4.87
CA GLY A 71 14.53 6.33 5.60
C GLY A 71 14.76 4.94 6.17
N ASP A 72 16.00 4.70 6.58
CA ASP A 72 16.47 3.54 7.34
C ASP A 72 17.02 4.00 8.71
N GLY A 73 17.58 3.12 9.54
CA GLY A 73 18.17 3.46 10.84
C GLY A 73 19.37 4.41 10.76
N THR A 74 19.87 4.69 9.56
CA THR A 74 20.96 5.62 9.28
C THR A 74 20.47 6.95 8.66
N GLY A 75 19.15 7.14 8.51
CA GLY A 75 18.52 8.37 8.03
C GLY A 75 17.72 8.23 6.74
N LEU A 76 17.26 9.37 6.21
CA LEU A 76 16.52 9.44 4.95
C LEU A 76 17.42 9.05 3.77
N TRP A 77 16.93 8.21 2.87
CA TRP A 77 17.69 7.76 1.69
C TRP A 77 16.94 7.93 0.37
N LEU A 78 15.61 8.12 0.41
CA LEU A 78 14.79 8.36 -0.78
C LEU A 78 13.70 9.39 -0.49
N THR A 79 13.62 10.39 -1.36
CA THR A 79 12.54 11.38 -1.40
C THR A 79 11.86 11.36 -2.77
N ALA A 80 10.56 11.11 -2.83
CA ALA A 80 9.76 11.21 -4.04
C ALA A 80 8.83 12.43 -3.96
N GLU A 81 8.86 13.29 -4.97
CA GLU A 81 8.00 14.47 -5.09
C GLU A 81 6.90 14.21 -6.13
N ASP A 82 5.68 14.67 -5.83
CA ASP A 82 4.47 14.48 -6.63
C ASP A 82 4.29 13.02 -7.07
N ALA A 83 4.16 12.13 -6.08
CA ALA A 83 4.02 10.70 -6.29
C ALA A 83 2.55 10.34 -6.57
N HIS A 84 2.31 9.62 -7.66
CA HIS A 84 1.00 9.10 -8.06
C HIS A 84 1.06 7.59 -8.24
N ILE A 85 0.22 6.87 -7.51
CA ILE A 85 0.19 5.40 -7.50
C ILE A 85 -1.22 4.95 -7.81
N ARG A 86 -1.35 4.09 -8.83
CA ARG A 86 -2.58 3.38 -9.15
C ARG A 86 -2.37 1.87 -9.11
N TRP A 87 -3.27 1.21 -8.40
CA TRP A 87 -3.24 -0.23 -8.20
C TRP A 87 -4.65 -0.82 -8.10
N SER A 88 -4.74 -2.14 -8.17
CA SER A 88 -5.99 -2.87 -7.94
C SER A 88 -6.09 -3.30 -6.48
N PHE A 89 -6.93 -2.61 -5.70
CA PHE A 89 -7.23 -3.01 -4.32
C PHE A 89 -7.92 -4.39 -4.27
N LEU A 90 -8.77 -4.69 -5.24
CA LEU A 90 -9.44 -5.99 -5.33
C LEU A 90 -8.45 -7.13 -5.58
N ALA A 91 -7.43 -6.91 -6.42
CA ALA A 91 -6.39 -7.91 -6.60
C ALA A 91 -5.59 -8.13 -5.32
N LEU A 92 -5.35 -7.06 -4.54
CA LEU A 92 -4.64 -7.18 -3.26
C LEU A 92 -5.43 -8.02 -2.24
N LEU A 93 -6.76 -7.89 -2.24
CA LEU A 93 -7.64 -8.73 -1.42
C LEU A 93 -7.59 -10.21 -1.85
N ASP A 94 -7.32 -10.47 -3.13
CA ASP A 94 -7.07 -11.81 -3.70
C ASP A 94 -5.63 -12.31 -3.44
N GLY A 95 -4.80 -11.53 -2.73
CA GLY A 95 -3.41 -11.84 -2.44
C GLY A 95 -2.42 -11.42 -3.53
N HIS A 96 -2.89 -10.72 -4.57
CA HIS A 96 -2.08 -10.30 -5.71
C HIS A 96 -1.89 -8.77 -5.74
N LEU A 97 -0.66 -8.30 -5.55
CA LEU A 97 -0.35 -6.88 -5.73
C LEU A 97 -0.22 -6.54 -7.22
N VAL A 98 -1.31 -6.02 -7.81
CA VAL A 98 -1.33 -5.55 -9.20
C VAL A 98 -1.22 -4.02 -9.24
N ILE A 99 -0.05 -3.55 -9.65
CA ILE A 99 0.25 -2.13 -9.83
C ILE A 99 0.00 -1.78 -11.30
N HIS A 100 -0.88 -0.82 -11.56
CA HIS A 100 -1.15 -0.36 -12.91
C HIS A 100 -0.20 0.75 -13.33
N ASN A 101 0.16 1.62 -12.38
CA ASN A 101 0.90 2.82 -12.68
C ASN A 101 1.55 3.35 -11.39
N VAL A 102 2.83 3.71 -11.47
CA VAL A 102 3.55 4.45 -10.44
C VAL A 102 4.32 5.56 -11.15
N HIS A 103 4.02 6.79 -10.80
CA HIS A 103 4.68 7.99 -11.30
C HIS A 103 5.18 8.82 -10.13
N ALA A 104 6.28 9.52 -10.35
CA ALA A 104 6.75 10.59 -9.48
C ALA A 104 7.36 11.66 -10.38
N ALA A 105 7.10 12.94 -10.10
CA ALA A 105 7.72 14.02 -10.87
C ALA A 105 9.23 14.07 -10.63
N ARG A 106 9.66 13.73 -9.41
CA ARG A 106 11.07 13.64 -9.05
C ARG A 106 11.29 12.55 -8.02
N ALA A 107 12.37 11.79 -8.18
CA ALA A 107 12.88 10.88 -7.17
C ALA A 107 14.34 11.26 -6.88
N LEU A 108 14.59 11.67 -5.64
CA LEU A 108 15.91 11.99 -5.11
C LEU A 108 16.38 10.79 -4.30
N LEU A 109 17.50 10.21 -4.71
CA LEU A 109 18.16 9.13 -3.98
C LEU A 109 19.40 9.71 -3.31
N GLU A 110 19.30 10.04 -2.04
CA GLU A 110 20.41 10.64 -1.29
C GLU A 110 21.50 9.61 -1.01
N ARG A 111 21.12 8.35 -0.82
CA ARG A 111 22.03 7.25 -0.51
C ARG A 111 21.45 5.91 -0.97
N THR A 112 22.32 4.93 -1.19
CA THR A 112 21.89 3.53 -1.31
C THR A 112 21.38 3.02 0.05
N PRO A 113 20.21 2.37 0.10
CA PRO A 113 19.70 1.81 1.36
C PRO A 113 20.54 0.62 1.81
N HIS A 114 20.69 0.47 3.12
CA HIS A 114 21.20 -0.78 3.69
C HIS A 114 20.11 -1.86 3.55
N ALA A 115 20.26 -2.72 2.54
CA ALA A 115 19.35 -3.84 2.37
C ALA A 115 19.62 -4.90 3.44
N PRO A 116 18.59 -5.40 4.17
CA PRO A 116 18.75 -6.61 4.97
C PRO A 116 19.14 -7.78 4.06
N PRO A 117 19.87 -8.79 4.58
CA PRO A 117 20.30 -9.93 3.79
C PRO A 117 19.11 -10.55 3.07
N ARG A 118 19.12 -10.53 1.74
CA ARG A 118 18.05 -11.08 0.93
C ARG A 118 17.93 -12.58 1.27
N PRO A 119 16.77 -13.08 1.75
CA PRO A 119 16.56 -14.52 1.77
C PRO A 119 16.67 -15.00 0.32
N ALA A 120 17.53 -15.99 0.07
CA ALA A 120 17.79 -16.52 -1.25
C ALA A 120 16.47 -16.95 -1.91
N SER A 121 15.84 -16.03 -2.64
CA SER A 121 14.81 -16.38 -3.60
C SER A 121 15.52 -17.16 -4.68
N ALA A 122 14.94 -18.31 -5.02
CA ALA A 122 15.47 -19.30 -5.94
C ALA A 122 15.66 -18.75 -7.37
N GLU A 123 16.65 -17.86 -7.52
CA GLU A 123 17.21 -17.41 -8.77
C GLU A 123 18.13 -18.53 -9.27
N GLY A 124 17.54 -19.61 -9.80
CA GLY A 124 18.35 -20.76 -10.22
C GLY A 124 17.63 -22.07 -10.48
N ALA A 125 16.31 -22.09 -10.68
CA ALA A 125 15.71 -23.21 -11.41
C ALA A 125 15.95 -22.98 -12.92
N SER A 126 17.21 -23.13 -13.35
CA SER A 126 17.46 -23.44 -14.77
C SER A 126 16.65 -24.69 -15.10
N PRO A 127 15.84 -24.70 -16.18
CA PRO A 127 15.26 -25.95 -16.65
C PRO A 127 16.42 -26.93 -16.89
N PRO A 128 16.28 -28.22 -16.48
CA PRO A 128 17.31 -29.20 -16.75
C PRO A 128 17.59 -29.22 -18.26
N PRO A 129 18.86 -29.24 -18.70
CA PRO A 129 19.16 -29.31 -20.12
C PRO A 129 18.46 -30.55 -20.69
N ASP A 130 17.66 -30.34 -21.73
CA ASP A 130 16.99 -31.40 -22.47
C ASP A 130 18.02 -32.46 -22.83
N ARG A 131 17.89 -33.64 -22.21
CA ARG A 131 18.68 -34.80 -22.61
C ARG A 131 18.22 -35.18 -24.01
N CYS A 132 18.92 -34.73 -25.03
CA CYS A 132 18.84 -35.28 -26.37
C CYS A 132 19.04 -36.81 -26.28
N CYS A 133 18.06 -37.54 -26.77
CA CYS A 133 18.10 -38.98 -26.98
C CYS A 133 19.16 -39.33 -28.04
N PRO A 134 19.82 -40.48 -27.88
CA PRO A 134 20.08 -41.41 -28.99
C PRO A 134 19.14 -42.61 -28.95
#